data_AF-A0A9E2AG31-F1
#
_entry.id   AF-A0A9E2AG31-F1
#
_cell.length_a   1.000
_cell.length_b   1.000
_cell.length_c   1.000
_cell.angle_alpha   90.00
_cell.angle_beta   90.00
_cell.angle_gamma   90.00
#
_symmetry.space_group_name_H-M   'P 1'
#
loop_
_entity.id
_entity.type
_entity.pdbx_description
1 polymer ?
#
loop_
_entity_poly.entity_id
_entity_poly.type
_entity_poly.pdbx_seq_one_letter_code
_entity_poly.pdbx_strand_id
1 'polypeptide(L)' 'ATGLEILAGFYRDVAAAQVGAPVRNTDIPVSQLTQVMPGEAMRHADRVLETIESLEANQRPQLALAALFAELGGDA' A
#
# COMPACT_ATOMS: atom_id res chain seq x y z
N ALA A 1 7.27 7.26 -11.24
CA ALA A 1 6.52 6.51 -10.23
C ALA A 1 6.09 5.19 -10.85
N THR A 2 6.56 4.06 -10.32
CA THR A 2 6.00 2.75 -10.69
C THR A 2 4.62 2.59 -10.03
N GLY A 3 3.75 1.73 -10.56
CA GLY A 3 2.40 1.54 -10.00
C GLY A 3 2.39 1.10 -8.53
N LEU A 4 3.44 0.40 -8.07
CA LEU A 4 3.57 -0.03 -6.68
C LEU A 4 3.94 1.12 -5.73
N GLU A 5 4.77 2.08 -6.15
CA GLU A 5 5.07 3.27 -5.34
C GLU A 5 3.81 4.11 -5.09
N ILE A 6 2.92 4.19 -6.10
CA ILE A 6 1.60 4.83 -5.97
C ILE A 6 0.75 4.10 -4.94
N LEU A 7 0.75 2.76 -4.96
CA LEU A 7 -0.01 1.94 -4.02
C LEU A 7 0.52 2.07 -2.58
N ALA A 8 1.84 2.07 -2.37
CA ALA A 8 2.42 2.33 -1.05
C ALA A 8 2.06 3.73 -0.54
N GLY A 9 2.12 4.74 -1.41
CA GLY A 9 1.69 6.10 -1.09
C GLY A 9 0.22 6.20 -0.70
N PHE A 10 -0.65 5.45 -1.37
CA PHE A 10 -2.08 5.34 -1.03
C PHE A 10 -2.28 4.81 0.40
N TYR A 11 -1.63 3.69 0.76
CA TYR A 11 -1.75 3.12 2.11
C TYR A 11 -1.17 4.04 3.20
N ARG A 12 -0.10 4.78 2.87
CA ARG A 12 0.42 5.83 3.76
C ARG A 12 -0.63 6.91 4.03
N ASP A 13 -1.34 7.33 2.99
CA ASP A 13 -2.35 8.37 3.05
C ASP A 13 -3.63 7.90 3.77
N VAL A 14 -3.99 6.63 3.65
CA VAL A 14 -5.04 5.95 4.45
C VAL A 14 -4.76 6.07 5.95
N ALA A 15 -3.53 5.75 6.39
CA ALA A 15 -3.18 5.87 7.80
C ALA A 15 -3.12 7.34 8.25
N ALA A 16 -2.57 8.23 7.42
CA ALA A 16 -2.46 9.65 7.72
C ALA A 16 -3.83 10.31 7.92
N ALA A 17 -4.79 10.00 7.04
CA ALA A 17 -6.15 10.52 7.09
C ALA A 17 -6.84 10.24 8.44
N GLN A 18 -6.61 9.06 9.01
CA GLN A 18 -7.27 8.60 10.23
C GLN A 18 -6.72 9.22 11.51
N VAL A 19 -5.51 9.76 11.47
CA VAL A 19 -4.87 10.45 12.61
C VAL A 19 -4.86 11.98 12.42
N GLY A 20 -5.53 12.50 11.38
CA GLY A 20 -5.53 13.93 11.06
C GLY A 20 -4.20 14.46 10.54
N ALA A 21 -3.30 13.58 10.08
CA ALA A 21 -2.04 13.96 9.48
C ALA A 21 -2.22 14.39 8.01
N PRO A 22 -1.27 15.16 7.44
CA PRO A 22 -1.36 15.59 6.05
C PRO A 22 -1.38 14.42 5.05
N VAL A 23 -2.43 14.37 4.23
CA VAL A 23 -2.61 13.43 3.11
C VAL A 23 -1.99 14.03 1.84
N ARG A 24 -1.22 13.24 1.08
CA ARG A 24 -0.58 13.72 -0.16
C ARG A 24 -1.50 13.59 -1.37
N ASN A 25 -2.31 12.53 -1.41
CA ASN A 25 -3.25 12.27 -2.47
C ASN A 25 -4.57 13.02 -2.23
N THR A 26 -4.72 14.18 -2.87
CA THR A 26 -5.91 15.04 -2.74
C THR A 26 -7.04 14.65 -3.70
N ASP A 27 -6.78 13.74 -4.63
CA ASP A 27 -7.72 13.36 -5.68
C ASP A 27 -8.72 12.29 -5.20
N ILE A 28 -8.45 11.70 -4.03
CA ILE A 28 -9.26 10.66 -3.41
C ILE A 28 -10.03 11.26 -2.22
N PRO A 29 -11.36 11.12 -2.15
CA PRO A 29 -12.14 11.49 -0.98
C PRO A 29 -11.62 10.82 0.30
N VAL A 30 -11.49 11.60 1.38
CA VAL A 30 -11.03 11.10 2.69
C VAL A 30 -11.86 9.92 3.19
N SER A 31 -13.16 9.88 2.89
CA SER A 31 -14.05 8.75 3.26
C SER A 31 -13.66 7.42 2.61
N GLN A 32 -12.98 7.44 1.46
CA GLN A 32 -12.43 6.23 0.83
C GLN A 32 -11.09 5.82 1.46
N LEU A 33 -10.42 6.74 2.16
CA LEU A 33 -9.15 6.51 2.85
C LEU A 33 -9.30 5.97 4.28
N THR A 34 -10.53 5.78 4.76
CA THR A 34 -10.79 5.27 6.13
C THR A 34 -11.38 3.86 6.15
N GLN A 35 -11.36 3.15 5.02
CA GLN A 35 -11.92 1.80 4.92
C GLN A 35 -11.01 0.70 5.50
N VAL A 36 -9.72 0.98 5.65
CA VAL A 36 -8.70 0.06 6.18
C VAL A 36 -8.17 0.64 7.48
N MET A 37 -8.00 -0.17 8.52
CA MET A 37 -7.48 0.32 9.81
C MET A 37 -6.05 0.85 9.66
N PRO A 38 -5.60 1.84 10.45
CA PRO A 38 -4.30 2.49 10.23
C PRO A 38 -3.11 1.52 10.31
N GLY A 39 -3.18 0.55 11.24
CA GLY A 39 -2.15 -0.47 11.40
C GLY A 39 -2.07 -1.44 10.21
N GLU A 40 -3.22 -1.82 9.65
CA GLU A 40 -3.28 -2.66 8.44
C GLU A 40 -2.79 -1.89 7.23
N ALA A 41 -3.15 -0.62 7.10
CA ALA A 41 -2.66 0.24 6.04
C ALA A 41 -1.12 0.37 6.09
N MET A 42 -0.53 0.56 7.27
CA MET A 42 0.93 0.57 7.40
C MET A 42 1.56 -0.77 7.03
N ARG A 43 0.97 -1.89 7.47
CA ARG A 43 1.44 -3.23 7.08
C ARG A 43 1.38 -3.43 5.57
N HIS A 44 0.31 -2.98 4.91
CA HIS A 44 0.17 -3.05 3.46
C HIS A 44 1.19 -2.16 2.75
N ALA A 45 1.45 -0.94 3.27
CA ALA A 45 2.49 -0.06 2.73
C ALA A 45 3.88 -0.71 2.79
N ASP A 46 4.26 -1.25 3.95
CA ASP A 46 5.54 -1.94 4.14
C ASP A 46 5.66 -3.12 3.17
N ARG A 47 4.60 -3.92 3.04
CA ARG A 47 4.61 -5.09 2.16
C ARG A 47 4.76 -4.74 0.68
N VAL A 48 4.15 -3.64 0.24
CA VAL A 48 4.31 -3.13 -1.12
C VAL A 48 5.76 -2.68 -1.35
N LEU A 49 6.38 -2.01 -0.37
CA LEU A 49 7.78 -1.59 -0.45
C LEU A 49 8.74 -2.79 -0.51
N GLU A 50 8.56 -3.81 0.34
CA GLU A 50 9.32 -5.07 0.28
C GLU A 50 9.19 -5.77 -1.07
N THR A 51 8.01 -5.69 -1.69
CA THR A 51 7.79 -6.25 -3.02
C THR A 51 8.56 -5.48 -4.08
N ILE A 52 8.62 -4.14 -4.00
CA ILE A 52 9.45 -3.33 -4.90
C ILE A 52 10.92 -3.76 -4.80
N GLU A 53 11.45 -3.89 -3.58
CA GLU A 53 12.83 -4.35 -3.37
C GLU A 53 13.07 -5.75 -3.96
N SER A 54 12.10 -6.66 -3.81
CA SER A 54 12.17 -8.01 -4.38
C SER A 54 12.19 -8.00 -5.91
N LEU A 55 11.42 -7.10 -6.53
CA LEU A 55 11.38 -6.92 -7.99
C LEU A 55 12.67 -6.30 -8.51
N GLU A 56 13.20 -5.29 -7.82
CA GLU A 56 14.48 -4.64 -8.17
C GLU A 56 15.66 -5.62 -8.04
N ALA A 57 15.62 -6.49 -7.04
CA ALA A 57 16.57 -7.61 -6.89
C ALA A 57 16.37 -8.73 -7.93
N ASN A 58 15.41 -8.60 -8.85
CA ASN A 58 15.09 -9.54 -9.92
C ASN A 58 14.69 -10.94 -9.41
N GLN A 59 14.09 -11.02 -8.22
CA GLN A 59 13.65 -12.26 -7.62
C GLN A 59 12.26 -12.63 -8.14
N ARG A 60 12.22 -13.56 -9.11
CA ARG A 60 10.98 -14.24 -9.60
C ARG A 60 9.74 -13.32 -9.60
N PRO A 61 9.67 -12.32 -10.50
CA PRO A 61 8.74 -11.20 -10.41
C PRO A 61 7.26 -11.59 -10.25
N GLN A 62 6.85 -12.66 -10.95
CA GLN A 62 5.48 -13.14 -10.91
C GLN A 62 5.11 -13.71 -9.53
N LEU A 63 6.05 -14.35 -8.85
CA LEU A 63 5.82 -14.91 -7.51
C LEU A 63 5.74 -13.79 -6.46
N ALA A 64 6.60 -12.78 -6.56
CA ALA A 64 6.58 -11.62 -5.67
C ALA A 64 5.25 -10.87 -5.76
N LEU A 65 4.76 -10.61 -7.00
CA LEU A 65 3.46 -9.99 -7.22
C LEU A 65 2.29 -10.87 -6.76
N ALA A 66 2.34 -12.18 -7.03
CA ALA A 66 1.29 -13.10 -6.60
C ALA A 66 1.17 -13.16 -5.07
N ALA A 67 2.31 -13.20 -4.37
CA ALA A 67 2.33 -13.15 -2.91
C ALA A 67 1.78 -11.83 -2.37
N LEU A 68 2.17 -10.70 -2.96
CA LEU A 68 1.63 -9.39 -2.62
C LEU A 68 0.10 -9.37 -2.73
N PHE A 69 -0.45 -9.77 -3.89
CA PHE A 69 -1.90 -9.73 -4.09
C PHE A 69 -2.67 -10.70 -3.20
N ALA A 70 -2.10 -11.88 -2.90
CA ALA A 70 -2.71 -12.83 -1.98
C ALA A 70 -2.83 -12.26 -0.57
N GLU A 71 -1.82 -11.52 -0.11
CA GLU A 71 -1.82 -10.89 1.20
C GLU A 71 -2.75 -9.67 1.26
N LEU A 72 -2.75 -8.80 0.23
CA LEU A 72 -3.65 -7.65 0.18
C LEU A 72 -5.13 -8.06 0.07
N GLY A 73 -5.43 -9.16 -0.63
CA GLY A 73 -6.80 -9.66 -0.81
C GLY A 73 -7.31 -10.55 0.34
N GLY A 74 -6.42 -11.05 1.20
CA GLY A 74 -6.77 -11.91 2.34
C GLY A 74 -7.38 -11.16 3.53
N ASP A 75 -7.26 -9.83 3.57
CA ASP A 75 -7.75 -8.96 4.64
C ASP A 75 -9.12 -8.29 4.30
N ALA A 76 -9.82 -8.75 3.25
CA ALA A 76 -11.10 -8.19 2.78
C ALA A 76 -12.35 -8.92 3.32
#